data_AF-A0A0D7P469-F1
#
_entry.id   AF-A0A0D7P469-F1
#
_cell.length_a   1.000
_cell.length_b   1.000
_cell.length_c   1.000
_cell.angle_alpha   90.00
_cell.angle_beta   90.00
_cell.angle_gamma   90.00
#
_symmetry.space_group_name_H-M   'P 1'
#
loop_
_entity.id
_entity.type
_entity.pdbx_description
1 polymer ?
#
loop_
_entity_poly.entity_id
_entity_poly.type
_entity_poly.pdbx_seq_one_letter_code
_entity_poly.pdbx_strand_id
1 'polypeptide(L)' 'MSAPSSLPENSRYEQACDQAIAMCDGNLRSTIKALIMANEYLESELEELQAAITAGRVPAPTHAASDAA' A
#
# COMPACT_ATOMS: atom_id res chain seq x y z
N MET A 1 1.95 -12.88 26.91
CA MET A 1 2.88 -13.53 25.98
C MET A 1 2.10 -14.56 25.19
N SER A 2 1.76 -14.28 23.93
CA SER A 2 1.13 -15.25 23.02
C SER A 2 1.53 -14.92 21.58
N ALA A 3 2.22 -15.85 20.93
CA ALA A 3 2.36 -16.02 19.48
C ALA A 3 1.92 -17.48 19.20
N PRO A 4 1.42 -17.88 18.00
CA PRO A 4 1.84 -17.42 16.67
C PRO A 4 0.71 -17.30 15.60
N SER A 5 0.68 -16.20 14.84
CA SER A 5 -0.16 -16.08 13.62
C SER A 5 0.64 -15.83 12.34
N SER A 6 1.97 -16.00 12.36
CA SER A 6 2.86 -15.26 11.47
C SER A 6 3.35 -15.97 10.20
N LEU A 7 2.99 -17.23 9.94
CA LEU A 7 3.55 -17.97 8.80
C LEU A 7 3.01 -17.54 7.42
N PRO A 8 1.69 -17.60 7.13
CA PRO A 8 1.17 -17.24 5.81
C PRO A 8 1.23 -15.74 5.54
N GLU A 9 1.15 -14.91 6.58
CA GLU A 9 1.28 -13.46 6.47
C GLU A 9 2.69 -13.04 6.09
N ASN A 10 3.70 -13.72 6.62
CA ASN A 10 5.08 -13.47 6.25
C ASN A 10 5.33 -13.92 4.81
N SER A 11 4.81 -15.08 4.40
CA SER A 11 4.93 -15.57 3.01
C SER A 11 4.32 -14.64 1.95
N ARG A 12 3.17 -14.00 2.23
CA ARG A 12 2.60 -13.01 1.28
C ARG A 12 3.50 -11.79 1.11
N TYR A 13 4.16 -11.34 2.18
CA TYR A 13 5.01 -10.16 2.14
C TYR A 13 6.33 -10.47 1.45
N GLU A 14 6.92 -11.64 1.68
CA GLU A 14 8.09 -12.11 0.93
C GLU A 14 7.80 -12.17 -0.58
N GLN A 15 6.65 -12.74 -0.98
CA GLN A 15 6.28 -12.77 -2.40
C GLN A 15 6.04 -11.37 -3.00
N ALA A 16 5.42 -10.47 -2.25
CA ALA A 16 5.23 -9.09 -2.68
C ALA A 16 6.58 -8.33 -2.79
N CYS A 17 7.52 -8.59 -1.88
CA CYS A 17 8.88 -8.06 -1.95
C CYS A 17 9.59 -8.54 -3.21
N ASP A 18 9.57 -9.85 -3.49
CA ASP A 18 10.17 -10.43 -4.69
C ASP A 18 9.59 -9.79 -5.96
N GLN A 19 8.27 -9.59 -6.01
CA GLN A 19 7.61 -8.94 -7.13
C GLN A 19 8.05 -7.47 -7.29
N ALA A 20 8.10 -6.71 -6.19
CA ALA A 20 8.52 -5.30 -6.23
C ALA A 20 9.99 -5.14 -6.65
N ILE A 21 10.85 -6.07 -6.23
CA ILE A 21 12.26 -6.14 -6.64
C ILE A 21 12.35 -6.46 -8.13
N ALA A 22 11.61 -7.45 -8.61
CA ALA A 22 11.57 -7.82 -10.04
C ALA A 22 11.07 -6.67 -10.93
N MET A 23 10.07 -5.90 -10.48
CA MET A 23 9.56 -4.72 -11.19
C MET A 23 10.58 -3.57 -11.30
N CYS A 24 11.60 -3.55 -10.43
CA CYS A 24 12.67 -2.56 -10.44
C CYS A 24 13.98 -3.11 -11.01
N ASP A 25 13.92 -4.15 -11.85
CA ASP A 25 15.08 -4.83 -12.45
C ASP A 25 16.11 -5.33 -11.42
N GLY A 26 15.64 -5.73 -10.23
CA GLY A 26 16.50 -6.17 -9.13
C GLY A 26 17.19 -5.05 -8.35
N ASN A 27 16.95 -3.77 -8.68
CA ASN A 27 17.58 -2.65 -8.00
C ASN A 27 16.87 -2.33 -6.67
N LEU A 28 17.40 -2.87 -5.58
CA LEU A 28 16.87 -2.67 -4.22
C LEU A 28 16.75 -1.18 -3.84
N ARG A 29 17.67 -0.32 -4.27
CA ARG A 29 17.62 1.12 -3.96
C ARG A 29 16.44 1.79 -4.65
N SER A 30 16.18 1.45 -5.90
CA SER A 30 14.99 1.91 -6.64
C SER A 30 13.71 1.34 -6.04
N THR A 31 13.68 0.05 -5.67
CA THR A 31 12.53 -0.58 -5.01
C THR A 31 12.18 0.11 -3.70
N ILE A 32 13.16 0.30 -2.81
CA ILE A 32 12.94 0.97 -1.52
C ILE A 32 12.45 2.40 -1.74
N LYS A 33 13.03 3.14 -2.69
CA LYS A 33 12.57 4.49 -3.01
C LYS A 33 11.12 4.51 -3.48
N ALA A 34 10.73 3.59 -4.36
CA ALA A 34 9.36 3.48 -4.84
C ALA A 34 8.38 3.16 -3.69
N LEU A 35 8.75 2.24 -2.79
CA LEU A 35 7.93 1.89 -1.63
C LEU A 35 7.77 3.06 -0.65
N ILE A 36 8.83 3.84 -0.42
CA ILE A 36 8.75 5.06 0.41
C ILE A 36 7.80 6.08 -0.22
N MET A 37 7.94 6.34 -1.53
CA MET A 37 7.06 7.28 -2.24
C MET A 37 5.59 6.82 -2.23
N ALA A 38 5.34 5.52 -2.37
CA ALA A 38 3.99 4.97 -2.29
C ALA A 38 3.39 5.13 -0.88
N ASN A 39 4.18 4.90 0.17
CA ASN A 39 3.72 5.13 1.54
C ASN A 39 3.42 6.60 1.81
N GLU A 40 4.31 7.52 1.42
CA GLU A 40 4.08 8.98 1.57
C GLU A 40 2.78 9.42 0.88
N TYR A 41 2.52 8.89 -0.32
CA TYR A 41 1.27 9.14 -1.03
C TYR A 41 0.04 8.62 -0.27
N LEU A 42 0.09 7.38 0.22
CA LEU A 42 -1.01 6.79 0.99
C LEU A 42 -1.27 7.52 2.31
N GLU A 43 -0.22 7.98 2.99
CA GLU A 43 -0.31 8.80 4.19
C GLU A 43 -1.01 10.14 3.89
N SER A 44 -0.67 10.80 2.78
CA SER A 44 -1.34 12.02 2.33
C SER A 44 -2.83 11.79 2.05
N GLU A 45 -3.19 10.73 1.33
CA GLU A 45 -4.59 10.39 1.04
C GLU A 45 -5.38 10.10 2.32
N LEU A 46 -4.76 9.44 3.30
CA LEU A 46 -5.37 9.20 4.61
C LEU A 46 -5.59 10.50 5.39
N GLU A 47 -4.64 11.43 5.37
CA GLU A 47 -4.79 12.75 5.99
C GLU A 47 -5.94 13.54 5.36
N GLU A 48 -6.03 13.55 4.03
CA GLU A 48 -7.12 14.20 3.30
C GLU A 48 -8.47 13.58 3.63
N LEU A 49 -8.54 12.25 3.67
CA LEU A 49 -9.73 11.50 4.03
C LEU A 49 -10.18 11.82 5.46
N GLN A 50 -9.23 11.81 6.40
CA GLN A 50 -9.49 12.14 7.79
C GLN A 50 -9.98 13.58 7.95
N ALA A 51 -9.39 14.53 7.22
CA ALA A 51 -9.84 15.92 7.19
C ALA A 51 -11.26 16.06 6.63
N ALA A 52 -11.60 15.33 5.56
CA ALA A 52 -12.95 15.33 4.98
C ALA A 52 -13.98 14.78 5.97
N ILE A 53 -13.66 13.67 6.66
CA ILE A 53 -14.51 13.06 7.69
C ILE A 53 -14.71 14.05 8.85
N THR A 54 -13.65 14.68 9.35
CA THR A 54 -13.74 15.69 10.43
C THR A 54 -14.55 16.91 10.00
N ALA A 55 -14.50 17.30 8.72
CA ALA A 55 -15.32 18.36 8.16
C ALA A 55 -16.80 17.95 7.92
N GLY A 56 -17.19 16.71 8.27
CA GLY A 56 -18.54 16.20 8.09
C GLY A 56 -18.90 15.90 6.63
N ARG A 57 -17.91 15.84 5.73
CA ARG A 57 -18.10 15.47 4.33
C ARG A 57 -17.93 13.96 4.21
N VAL A 58 -18.92 13.27 3.65
CA VAL A 58 -18.76 11.84 3.33
C VAL A 58 -17.84 11.74 2.10
N PRO A 59 -16.65 11.14 2.21
CA PRO A 59 -15.82 10.89 1.04
C PRO A 59 -16.57 9.92 0.12
N ALA A 60 -16.74 10.30 -1.14
CA ALA A 60 -17.40 9.45 -2.13
C ALA A 60 -16.55 8.17 -2.32
N PRO A 61 -17.17 6.98 -2.40
CA PRO A 61 -16.42 5.76 -2.62
C PRO A 61 -15.71 5.85 -3.96
N THR A 62 -14.38 5.84 -3.95
CA THR A 62 -13.56 5.76 -5.15
C THR A 62 -13.61 4.32 -5.67
N HIS A 63 -14.67 3.99 -6.42
CA HIS A 63 -14.63 2.85 -7.34
C HIS A 63 -13.69 3.22 -8.49
N ALA A 64 -12.38 3.07 -8.27
CA ALA A 64 -11.40 3.10 -9.34
C ALA A 64 -11.55 1.83 -10.18
N ALA A 65 -12.23 1.98 -11.32
CA ALA A 65 -12.16 1.18 -12.54
C ALA A 65 -12.10 -0.36 -12.38
N SER A 66 -13.28 -0.98 -12.35
CA SER A 66 -13.47 -2.30 -12.97
C SER A 66 -14.18 -2.10 -14.31
N ASP A 67 -13.48 -1.49 -15.27
CA ASP A 67 -13.80 -1.61 -16.69
C ASP A 67 -12.49 -1.91 -17.41
N ALA A 68 -12.23 -3.20 -17.61
CA ALA A 68 -11.34 -3.71 -18.62
C ALA A 68 -11.89 -5.08 -19.08
N ALA A 69 -12.08 -5.16 -20.40
CA ALA A 69 -12.73 -6.19 -21.21
C ALA A 69 -12.36 -7.65 -20.94
#